data_AF-A0A2N9FFE2-F1
#
_entry.id   AF-A0A2N9FFE2-F1
#
_cell.length_a   1.000
_cell.length_b   1.000
_cell.length_c   1.000
_cell.angle_alpha   90.00
_cell.angle_beta   90.00
_cell.angle_gamma   90.00
#
_symmetry.space_group_name_H-M   'P 1'
#
loop_
_entity.id
_entity.type
_entity.pdbx_description
1 polymer ?
#
loop_
_entity_poly.entity_id
_entity_poly.type
_entity_poly.pdbx_seq_one_letter_code
_entity_poly.pdbx_strand_id
1 'polypeptide(L)'
;MATLSLHTSRVRQLHATINRIHIFLHFTAILFLLYYRTTHLFYEKNVHTLAWALITTSELILAFIWVLTQAFRWRPLSRSVIPENMPMDIELPSLDVFVCTVDPKKEPTIEVMNTVISALALDYPPEKLSVYLSDDGGSYVTLYAIKEAWSFAKSSWLPFCKKYGIRSRCPGPYFSSFADAERLLRSDEFRTEEEEIKAKYEEFKRKVEKVGGEDENNRVVPDRHPHVEIQKSFNSNCWDTGQMIVRSLTKVSKIAISNPCLAIL
;
A
#
# COMPACT_ATOMS: atom_id res chain seq x y z
N MET A 1 5.15 24.22 29.30
CA MET A 1 4.83 22.81 29.03
C MET A 1 5.92 22.25 28.13
N ALA A 2 6.56 21.14 28.50
CA ALA A 2 7.52 20.48 27.63
C ALA A 2 6.77 19.86 26.44
N THR A 3 7.12 20.25 25.21
CA THR A 3 6.58 19.64 24.00
C THR A 3 7.13 18.23 23.88
N LEU A 4 6.30 17.22 24.17
CA LEU A 4 6.64 15.82 23.93
C LEU A 4 6.91 15.60 22.43
N SER A 5 8.00 14.91 22.09
CA SER A 5 8.32 14.62 20.70
C SER A 5 7.35 13.57 20.13
N LEU A 6 6.68 13.90 19.04
CA LEU A 6 5.76 12.98 18.33
C LEU A 6 6.50 11.94 17.48
N HIS A 7 7.76 12.22 17.12
CA HIS A 7 8.59 11.33 16.33
C HIS A 7 10.04 11.43 16.79
N THR A 8 10.79 10.35 16.59
CA THR A 8 12.24 10.32 16.84
C THR A 8 12.96 9.84 15.59
N SER A 9 14.03 10.54 15.21
CA SER A 9 14.90 10.16 14.11
C SER A 9 16.27 9.76 14.68
N ARG A 10 16.64 8.49 14.54
CA ARG A 10 17.94 7.97 15.01
C ARG A 10 18.77 7.44 13.85
N VAL A 11 20.02 7.88 13.77
CA VAL A 11 20.99 7.27 12.86
C VAL A 11 21.39 5.92 13.45
N ARG A 12 21.32 4.85 12.65
CA ARG A 12 21.83 3.54 13.04
C ARG A 12 23.35 3.55 12.96
N GLN A 13 24.02 4.02 14.01
CA GLN A 13 25.46 4.28 14.02
C GLN A 13 26.30 3.07 13.60
N LEU A 14 26.00 1.88 14.14
CA LEU A 14 26.70 0.65 13.77
C LEU A 14 26.63 0.37 12.26
N HIS A 15 25.42 0.44 11.69
CA HIS A 15 25.21 0.21 10.25
C HIS A 15 25.90 1.30 9.41
N ALA A 16 25.86 2.56 9.86
CA ALA A 16 26.54 3.66 9.20
C ALA A 16 28.07 3.44 9.17
N THR A 17 28.67 3.00 10.27
CA THR A 17 30.10 2.70 10.35
C THR A 17 30.48 1.54 9.45
N ILE A 18 29.73 0.43 9.49
CA ILE A 18 29.95 -0.73 8.62
C ILE A 18 29.87 -0.31 7.14
N ASN A 19 28.85 0.47 6.77
CA ASN A 19 28.68 0.97 5.41
C ASN A 19 29.85 1.86 4.98
N ARG A 20 30.34 2.75 5.84
CA ARG A 20 31.49 3.63 5.53
C ARG A 20 32.77 2.86 5.32
N ILE A 21 33.03 1.84 6.15
CA ILE A 21 34.18 0.95 5.99
C ILE A 21 34.06 0.19 4.67
N HIS A 22 32.89 -0.38 4.39
CA HIS A 22 32.63 -1.08 3.13
C HIS A 22 32.83 -0.16 1.90
N ILE A 23 32.31 1.07 1.95
CA ILE A 23 32.50 2.10 0.91
C ILE A 23 33.99 2.34 0.67
N PHE A 24 34.74 2.57 1.73
CA PHE A 24 36.17 2.85 1.65
C PHE A 24 36.95 1.68 1.01
N LEU A 25 36.69 0.45 1.46
CA LEU A 25 37.33 -0.74 0.92
C LEU A 25 36.98 -0.98 -0.57
N HIS A 26 35.70 -0.86 -0.93
CA HIS A 26 35.27 -1.03 -2.32
C HIS A 26 35.79 0.07 -3.24
N PHE A 27 35.79 1.32 -2.78
CA PHE A 27 36.36 2.44 -3.53
C PHE A 27 37.84 2.20 -3.83
N THR A 28 38.58 1.73 -2.82
CA THR A 28 39.99 1.37 -2.97
C THR A 28 40.17 0.24 -3.99
N ALA A 29 39.34 -0.80 -3.95
CA ALA A 29 39.37 -1.89 -4.92
C ALA A 29 39.07 -1.43 -6.36
N ILE A 30 38.10 -0.52 -6.54
CA ILE A 30 37.79 0.09 -7.84
C ILE A 30 38.99 0.88 -8.36
N LEU A 31 39.67 1.65 -7.51
CA LEU A 31 40.88 2.38 -7.91
C LEU A 31 42.00 1.44 -8.37
N PHE A 32 42.25 0.34 -7.65
CA PHE A 32 43.23 -0.67 -8.06
C PHE A 32 42.87 -1.33 -9.39
N LEU A 33 41.59 -1.64 -9.60
CA LEU A 33 41.10 -2.22 -10.85
C LEU A 33 41.27 -1.25 -12.02
N LEU A 34 40.93 0.03 -11.85
CA LEU A 34 41.13 1.07 -12.87
C LEU A 34 42.62 1.30 -13.16
N TYR A 35 43.48 1.26 -12.14
CA TYR A 35 44.93 1.34 -12.29
C TYR A 35 45.49 0.14 -13.08
N TYR A 36 45.05 -1.07 -12.77
CA TYR A 36 45.43 -2.26 -13.53
C TYR A 36 44.96 -2.18 -14.99
N ARG A 37 43.71 -1.76 -15.23
CA ARG A 37 43.16 -1.62 -16.59
C ARG A 37 43.90 -0.59 -17.43
N THR A 38 44.27 0.53 -16.82
CA THR A 38 45.01 1.60 -17.52
C THR A 38 46.46 1.22 -17.76
N THR A 39 47.18 0.69 -16.76
CA THR A 39 48.58 0.28 -16.96
C THR A 39 48.73 -0.83 -17.99
N HIS A 40 47.88 -1.85 -17.96
CA HIS A 40 47.93 -2.96 -18.91
C HIS A 40 47.56 -2.54 -20.35
N LEU A 41 46.71 -1.52 -20.51
CA LEU A 41 46.42 -0.92 -21.81
C LEU A 41 47.64 -0.18 -22.40
N PHE A 42 48.47 0.47 -21.57
CA PHE A 42 49.61 1.26 -22.02
C PHE A 42 50.92 0.45 -22.17
N TYR A 43 51.13 -0.55 -21.32
CA TYR A 43 52.41 -1.29 -21.27
C TYR A 43 52.42 -2.58 -22.08
N GLU A 44 51.26 -3.20 -22.33
CA GLU A 44 51.20 -4.51 -22.98
C GLU A 44 50.73 -4.41 -24.43
N LYS A 45 51.56 -4.90 -25.36
CA LYS A 45 51.35 -4.73 -26.82
C LYS A 45 50.46 -5.78 -27.48
N ASN A 46 50.07 -6.84 -26.75
CA ASN A 46 49.39 -8.03 -27.30
C ASN A 46 47.92 -8.15 -26.89
N VAL A 47 47.26 -7.06 -26.48
CA VAL A 47 45.87 -7.10 -26.01
C VAL A 47 44.89 -6.87 -27.16
N HIS A 48 43.82 -7.68 -27.23
CA HIS A 48 42.69 -7.41 -28.14
C HIS A 48 41.96 -6.13 -27.72
N THR A 49 42.32 -4.99 -28.35
CA THR A 49 41.91 -3.63 -27.96
C THR A 49 40.40 -3.45 -27.83
N LEU A 50 39.61 -4.04 -28.74
CA LEU A 50 38.15 -3.91 -28.73
C LEU A 50 37.52 -4.62 -27.53
N ALA A 51 37.93 -5.86 -27.25
CA ALA A 51 37.43 -6.61 -26.09
C ALA A 51 37.83 -5.91 -24.79
N TRP A 52 39.06 -5.40 -24.71
CA TRP A 52 39.55 -4.66 -23.54
C TRP A 52 38.79 -3.35 -23.31
N ALA A 53 38.51 -2.59 -24.38
CA ALA A 53 37.74 -1.35 -24.31
C ALA A 53 36.29 -1.60 -23.86
N LEU A 54 35.63 -2.63 -24.38
CA LEU A 54 34.27 -2.99 -23.97
C LEU A 54 34.19 -3.37 -22.48
N ILE A 55 35.13 -4.17 -21.99
CA ILE A 55 35.18 -4.56 -20.57
C ILE A 55 35.51 -3.35 -19.68
N THR A 56 36.47 -2.51 -20.09
CA THR A 56 36.81 -1.30 -19.33
C THR A 56 35.62 -0.33 -19.27
N THR A 57 34.87 -0.21 -20.36
CA THR A 57 33.67 0.64 -20.43
C THR A 57 32.56 0.11 -19.53
N SER A 58 32.31 -1.20 -19.51
CA SER A 58 31.30 -1.78 -18.62
C SER A 58 31.68 -1.63 -17.14
N GLU A 59 32.96 -1.80 -16.79
CA GLU A 59 33.48 -1.57 -15.44
C GLU A 59 33.34 -0.10 -15.01
N LEU A 60 33.59 0.87 -15.90
CA LEU A 60 33.38 2.30 -15.62
C LEU A 60 31.91 2.63 -15.37
N ILE A 61 30.99 2.07 -16.16
CA ILE A 61 29.54 2.24 -15.96
C ILE A 61 29.12 1.64 -14.62
N LEU A 62 29.60 0.44 -14.29
CA LEU A 62 29.31 -0.21 -13.01
C LEU A 62 29.89 0.58 -11.83
N ALA A 63 31.12 1.09 -11.94
CA ALA A 63 31.74 1.94 -10.92
C ALA A 63 30.96 3.24 -10.73
N PHE A 64 30.49 3.87 -11.81
CA PHE A 64 29.67 5.08 -11.75
C PHE A 64 28.33 4.82 -11.04
N ILE A 65 27.60 3.77 -11.44
CA ILE A 65 26.36 3.35 -10.77
C ILE A 65 26.63 3.07 -9.29
N TRP A 66 27.72 2.37 -8.97
CA TRP A 66 28.11 2.10 -7.60
C TRP A 66 28.34 3.39 -6.80
N VAL A 67 29.08 4.38 -7.34
CA VAL A 67 29.30 5.68 -6.67
C VAL A 67 27.97 6.36 -6.36
N LEU A 68 27.04 6.41 -7.32
CA LEU A 68 25.71 7.00 -7.14
C LEU A 68 24.93 6.32 -6.00
N THR A 69 25.08 5.00 -5.83
CA THR A 69 24.39 4.26 -4.76
C THR A 69 24.91 4.54 -3.35
N GLN A 70 26.13 5.09 -3.20
CA GLN A 70 26.72 5.30 -1.86
C GLN A 70 26.03 6.40 -1.05
N ALA A 71 25.39 7.36 -1.71
CA ALA A 71 24.61 8.42 -1.06
C ALA A 71 23.55 7.83 -0.12
N PHE A 72 22.88 6.74 -0.52
CA PHE A 72 21.84 6.08 0.29
C PHE A 72 22.41 5.31 1.49
N ARG A 73 23.68 4.87 1.43
CA ARG A 73 24.32 4.05 2.47
C ARG A 73 25.06 4.88 3.53
N TRP A 74 25.36 6.14 3.25
CA TRP A 74 26.20 6.99 4.10
C TRP A 74 25.61 7.29 5.47
N ARG A 75 24.28 7.44 5.56
CA ARG A 75 23.57 7.80 6.80
C ARG A 75 22.19 7.12 6.88
N PRO A 76 22.11 5.82 7.22
CA PRO A 76 20.82 5.15 7.41
C PRO A 76 20.06 5.79 8.58
N LEU A 77 18.91 6.38 8.27
CA LEU A 77 18.01 7.02 9.23
C LEU A 77 16.84 6.07 9.57
N SER A 78 16.68 5.78 10.85
CA SER A 78 15.51 5.08 11.39
C SER A 78 14.56 6.12 11.99
N ARG A 79 13.32 6.15 11.53
CA ARG A 79 12.27 7.00 12.09
C ARG A 79 11.29 6.13 12.86
N SER A 80 10.92 6.56 14.06
CA SER A 80 9.85 5.95 14.85
C SER A 80 8.86 7.03 15.26
N VAL A 81 7.58 6.65 15.28
CA VAL A 81 6.47 7.52 15.67
C VAL A 81 6.04 7.12 17.08
N ILE A 82 5.65 8.08 17.90
CA ILE A 82 5.17 7.84 19.26
C ILE A 82 3.73 8.37 19.33
N PRO A 83 2.72 7.56 18.97
CA PRO A 83 1.32 8.00 18.94
C PRO A 83 0.80 8.42 20.32
N GLU A 84 1.32 7.82 21.40
CA GLU A 84 0.96 8.10 22.79
C GLU A 84 1.24 9.54 23.23
N ASN A 85 2.21 10.19 22.59
CA ASN A 85 2.57 11.58 22.87
C ASN A 85 1.66 12.59 22.13
N MET A 86 0.69 12.12 21.35
CA MET A 86 -0.23 12.98 20.62
C MET A 86 -1.19 13.67 21.62
N PRO A 87 -1.26 15.01 21.64
CA PRO A 87 -2.23 15.73 22.45
C PRO A 87 -3.66 15.30 22.10
N MET A 88 -4.51 15.13 23.11
CA MET A 88 -5.92 14.76 22.92
C MET A 88 -6.71 15.80 22.11
N ASP A 89 -6.33 17.08 22.16
CA ASP A 89 -7.02 18.18 21.49
C ASP A 89 -6.48 18.50 20.09
N ILE A 90 -5.68 17.62 19.47
CA ILE A 90 -5.21 17.86 18.10
C ILE A 90 -6.37 17.74 17.12
N GLU A 91 -6.59 18.82 16.37
CA GLU A 91 -7.44 18.78 15.20
C GLU A 91 -6.73 18.06 14.06
N LEU A 92 -7.11 16.79 13.84
CA LEU A 92 -6.60 15.98 12.73
C LEU A 92 -7.00 16.59 11.36
N PRO A 93 -6.15 16.53 10.32
CA PRO A 93 -6.53 17.00 8.98
C PRO A 93 -7.57 16.07 8.32
N SER A 94 -8.23 16.51 7.25
CA SER A 94 -8.99 15.58 6.40
C SER A 94 -8.03 14.63 5.67
N LEU A 95 -8.43 13.36 5.55
CA LEU A 95 -7.67 12.29 4.93
C LEU A 95 -8.49 11.64 3.81
N ASP A 96 -7.99 11.73 2.58
CA ASP A 96 -8.57 11.08 1.42
C ASP A 96 -7.69 9.88 1.01
N VAL A 97 -8.27 8.69 0.99
CA VAL A 97 -7.59 7.45 0.56
C VAL A 97 -8.04 7.10 -0.85
N PHE A 98 -7.09 6.98 -1.76
CA PHE A 98 -7.33 6.58 -3.15
C PHE A 98 -6.88 5.15 -3.38
N VAL A 99 -7.80 4.31 -3.85
CA VAL A 99 -7.55 2.95 -4.33
C VAL A 99 -7.79 2.97 -5.84
N CYS A 100 -6.82 2.50 -6.62
CA CYS A 100 -6.93 2.45 -8.08
C CYS A 100 -6.90 0.99 -8.54
N THR A 101 -7.77 0.65 -9.50
CA THR A 101 -7.81 -0.68 -10.13
C THR A 101 -8.10 -0.55 -11.62
N VAL A 102 -7.58 -1.49 -12.40
CA VAL A 102 -7.71 -1.47 -13.87
C VAL A 102 -8.32 -2.75 -14.42
N ASP A 103 -7.84 -3.92 -14.02
CA ASP A 103 -8.23 -5.18 -14.66
C ASP A 103 -8.56 -6.25 -13.60
N PRO A 104 -9.84 -6.62 -13.42
CA PRO A 104 -10.28 -7.64 -12.47
C PRO A 104 -9.60 -9.00 -12.62
N LYS A 105 -9.09 -9.32 -13.82
CA LYS A 105 -8.39 -10.59 -14.08
C LYS A 105 -6.95 -10.58 -13.59
N LYS A 106 -6.31 -9.40 -13.58
CA LYS A 106 -4.92 -9.22 -13.10
C LYS A 106 -4.87 -8.84 -11.61
N GLU A 107 -5.88 -8.12 -11.16
CA GLU A 107 -6.08 -7.63 -9.80
C GLU A 107 -7.37 -8.24 -9.26
N PRO A 108 -7.32 -9.36 -8.52
CA PRO A 108 -8.53 -10.04 -8.06
C PRO A 108 -9.47 -9.09 -7.32
N THR A 109 -10.72 -8.99 -7.79
CA THR A 109 -11.68 -7.98 -7.28
C THR A 109 -11.88 -8.07 -5.77
N ILE A 110 -11.84 -9.27 -5.20
CA ILE A 110 -11.95 -9.48 -3.75
C ILE A 110 -10.78 -8.86 -2.96
N GLU A 111 -9.56 -8.90 -3.50
CA GLU A 111 -8.37 -8.31 -2.86
C GLU A 111 -8.44 -6.77 -2.91
N VAL A 112 -8.93 -6.22 -4.03
CA VAL A 112 -9.21 -4.79 -4.15
C VAL A 112 -10.27 -4.38 -3.13
N MET A 113 -11.37 -5.13 -3.00
CA MET A 113 -12.42 -4.82 -2.02
C MET A 113 -11.94 -4.96 -0.59
N ASN A 114 -11.07 -5.94 -0.28
CA ASN A 114 -10.44 -6.06 1.04
C ASN A 114 -9.61 -4.83 1.38
N THR A 115 -8.90 -4.26 0.40
CA THR A 115 -8.17 -2.99 0.55
C THR A 115 -9.12 -1.82 0.82
N VAL A 116 -10.23 -1.74 0.08
CA VAL A 116 -11.28 -0.71 0.30
C VAL A 116 -11.89 -0.83 1.70
N ILE A 117 -12.28 -2.03 2.12
CA ILE A 117 -12.84 -2.29 3.45
C ILE A 117 -11.81 -1.93 4.55
N SER A 118 -10.53 -2.26 4.33
CA SER A 118 -9.46 -1.90 5.27
C SER A 118 -9.25 -0.39 5.37
N ALA A 119 -9.38 0.34 4.26
CA ALA A 119 -9.30 1.80 4.26
C ALA A 119 -10.48 2.43 5.02
N LEU A 120 -11.69 1.89 4.85
CA LEU A 120 -12.89 2.31 5.60
C LEU A 120 -12.76 2.03 7.10
N ALA A 121 -11.99 1.01 7.48
CA ALA A 121 -11.77 0.57 8.86
C ALA A 121 -10.57 1.26 9.55
N LEU A 122 -9.98 2.30 8.95
CA LEU A 122 -8.91 3.07 9.57
C LEU A 122 -9.38 3.69 10.89
N ASP A 123 -8.48 3.73 11.87
CA ASP A 123 -8.71 4.40 13.15
C ASP A 123 -8.53 5.91 12.98
N TYR A 124 -9.52 6.53 12.36
CA TYR A 124 -9.54 7.95 12.05
C TYR A 124 -10.94 8.54 12.26
N PRO A 125 -11.07 9.83 12.60
CA PRO A 125 -12.39 10.44 12.73
C PRO A 125 -13.19 10.28 11.44
N PRO A 126 -14.40 9.69 11.49
CA PRO A 126 -15.17 9.35 10.31
C PRO A 126 -15.63 10.54 9.48
N GLU A 127 -15.73 11.70 10.11
CA GLU A 127 -16.03 12.97 9.46
C GLU A 127 -14.84 13.53 8.67
N LYS A 128 -13.64 12.99 8.89
CA LYS A 128 -12.40 13.42 8.24
C LYS A 128 -11.84 12.39 7.27
N LEU A 129 -12.38 11.17 7.23
CA LEU A 129 -11.95 10.11 6.34
C LEU A 129 -12.87 9.99 5.12
N SER A 130 -12.28 10.06 3.93
CA SER A 130 -12.96 9.75 2.66
C SER A 130 -12.20 8.65 1.93
N VAL A 131 -12.92 7.70 1.33
CA VAL A 131 -12.30 6.64 0.53
C VAL A 131 -12.82 6.70 -0.90
N TYR A 132 -11.90 6.65 -1.87
CA TYR A 132 -12.16 6.74 -3.30
C TYR A 132 -11.64 5.49 -4.00
N LEU A 133 -12.49 4.84 -4.79
CA LEU A 133 -12.08 3.77 -5.71
C LEU A 133 -12.10 4.32 -7.14
N SER A 134 -10.93 4.50 -7.74
CA SER A 134 -10.76 4.80 -9.16
C SER A 134 -10.73 3.50 -9.95
N ASP A 135 -11.75 3.26 -10.77
CA ASP A 135 -11.87 2.08 -11.63
C ASP A 135 -11.65 2.47 -13.08
N ASP A 136 -10.42 2.25 -13.56
CA ASP A 136 -10.00 2.51 -14.94
C ASP A 136 -10.45 1.39 -15.89
N GLY A 137 -10.77 0.21 -15.35
CA GLY A 137 -11.34 -0.92 -16.09
C GLY A 137 -12.79 -0.73 -16.49
N GLY A 138 -13.56 -0.09 -15.63
CA GLY A 138 -15.00 0.10 -15.79
C GLY A 138 -15.78 -1.20 -15.83
N SER A 139 -15.22 -2.26 -15.23
CA SER A 139 -15.82 -3.59 -15.29
C SER A 139 -17.08 -3.64 -14.43
N TYR A 140 -18.05 -4.46 -14.84
CA TYR A 140 -19.27 -4.66 -14.07
C TYR A 140 -18.97 -5.28 -12.70
N VAL A 141 -18.07 -6.27 -12.65
CA VAL A 141 -17.73 -6.95 -11.38
C VAL A 141 -17.17 -5.97 -10.34
N THR A 142 -16.35 -4.98 -10.74
CA THR A 142 -15.83 -3.96 -9.81
C THR A 142 -16.95 -3.07 -9.26
N LEU A 143 -17.97 -2.73 -10.08
CA LEU A 143 -19.14 -1.95 -9.64
C LEU A 143 -20.04 -2.75 -8.69
N TYR A 144 -20.25 -4.03 -8.99
CA TYR A 144 -21.01 -4.93 -8.13
C TYR A 144 -20.30 -5.13 -6.79
N ALA A 145 -19.01 -5.43 -6.83
CA ALA A 145 -18.22 -5.75 -5.66
C ALA A 145 -18.10 -4.58 -4.67
N ILE A 146 -18.01 -3.33 -5.15
CA ILE A 146 -17.96 -2.18 -4.24
C ILE A 146 -19.26 -1.99 -3.44
N LYS A 147 -20.42 -2.33 -4.04
CA LYS A 147 -21.73 -2.29 -3.37
C LYS A 147 -21.83 -3.35 -2.28
N GLU A 148 -21.45 -4.58 -2.60
CA GLU A 148 -21.42 -5.67 -1.62
C GLU A 148 -20.38 -5.39 -0.51
N ALA A 149 -19.20 -4.88 -0.86
CA ALA A 149 -18.15 -4.52 0.09
C ALA A 149 -18.60 -3.43 1.05
N TRP A 150 -19.26 -2.38 0.56
CA TRP A 150 -19.83 -1.33 1.40
C TRP A 150 -20.90 -1.86 2.35
N SER A 151 -21.81 -2.71 1.85
CA SER A 151 -22.85 -3.33 2.66
C SER A 151 -22.25 -4.16 3.80
N PHE A 152 -21.26 -5.00 3.50
CA PHE A 152 -20.53 -5.80 4.48
C PHE A 152 -19.75 -4.92 5.48
N ALA A 153 -19.01 -3.93 4.99
CA ALA A 153 -18.23 -3.01 5.80
C ALA A 153 -19.12 -2.31 6.85
N LYS A 154 -20.18 -1.65 6.38
CA LYS A 154 -21.07 -0.86 7.22
C LYS A 154 -21.83 -1.69 8.23
N SER A 155 -22.40 -2.82 7.80
CA SER A 155 -23.30 -3.61 8.64
C SER A 155 -22.58 -4.51 9.65
N SER A 156 -21.36 -4.93 9.34
CA SER A 156 -20.72 -6.06 10.02
C SER A 156 -19.28 -5.75 10.42
N TRP A 157 -18.41 -5.44 9.46
CA TRP A 157 -16.97 -5.36 9.73
C TRP A 157 -16.58 -4.16 10.58
N LEU A 158 -17.02 -2.96 10.22
CA LEU A 158 -16.61 -1.75 10.91
C LEU A 158 -17.07 -1.76 12.38
N PRO A 159 -18.34 -2.04 12.72
CA PRO A 159 -18.78 -2.12 14.13
C PRO A 159 -17.98 -3.14 14.93
N PHE A 160 -17.69 -4.31 14.36
CA PHE A 160 -16.88 -5.36 14.99
C PHE A 160 -15.44 -4.87 15.27
N CYS A 161 -14.78 -4.27 14.27
CA CYS A 161 -13.45 -3.70 14.40
C CYS A 161 -13.35 -2.65 15.52
N LYS A 162 -14.41 -1.85 15.70
CA LYS A 162 -14.50 -0.82 16.74
C LYS A 162 -14.78 -1.43 18.11
N LYS A 163 -15.77 -2.34 18.22
CA LYS A 163 -16.17 -3.00 19.49
C LYS A 163 -14.99 -3.70 20.17
N TYR A 164 -14.16 -4.40 19.39
CA TYR A 164 -13.08 -5.23 19.94
C TYR A 164 -11.67 -4.68 19.74
N GLY A 165 -11.54 -3.50 19.12
CA GLY A 165 -10.25 -2.86 18.86
C GLY A 165 -9.35 -3.71 17.96
N ILE A 166 -9.91 -4.32 16.92
CA ILE A 166 -9.19 -5.23 16.01
C ILE A 166 -8.08 -4.48 15.28
N ARG A 167 -6.82 -4.90 15.43
CA ARG A 167 -5.66 -4.23 14.81
C ARG A 167 -5.59 -4.49 13.31
N SER A 168 -5.87 -5.72 12.87
CA SER A 168 -5.92 -6.04 11.44
C SER A 168 -7.22 -5.52 10.81
N ARG A 169 -7.13 -4.37 10.15
CA ARG A 169 -8.30 -3.71 9.51
C ARG A 169 -8.78 -4.39 8.22
N CYS A 170 -7.98 -5.29 7.66
CA CYS A 170 -8.29 -6.01 6.43
C CYS A 170 -8.87 -7.41 6.76
N PRO A 171 -10.10 -7.74 6.33
CA PRO A 171 -10.75 -8.99 6.73
C PRO A 171 -10.10 -10.23 6.14
N GLY A 172 -9.55 -10.17 4.91
CA GLY A 172 -8.87 -11.31 4.27
C GLY A 172 -7.68 -11.83 5.10
N PRO A 173 -6.66 -11.01 5.38
CA PRO A 173 -5.57 -11.39 6.27
C PRO A 173 -6.02 -11.70 7.70
N TYR A 174 -7.03 -10.98 8.22
CA TYR A 174 -7.58 -11.26 9.53
C TYR A 174 -8.08 -12.71 9.61
N PHE A 175 -8.97 -13.15 8.74
CA PHE A 175 -9.51 -14.52 8.78
C PHE A 175 -8.57 -15.61 8.27
N SER A 176 -7.35 -15.24 7.84
CA SER A 176 -6.30 -16.19 7.49
C SER A 176 -5.63 -16.79 8.74
N SER A 177 -4.93 -17.92 8.56
CA SER A 177 -4.25 -18.68 9.63
C SER A 177 -3.10 -17.93 10.32
N PHE A 178 -2.73 -16.72 9.87
CA PHE A 178 -1.61 -15.96 10.41
C PHE A 178 -1.96 -15.02 11.57
N ALA A 179 -3.23 -14.87 11.95
CA ALA A 179 -3.70 -13.91 12.95
C ALA A 179 -4.07 -14.53 14.32
N ASP A 180 -3.56 -15.72 14.64
CA ASP A 180 -3.91 -16.44 15.88
C ASP A 180 -3.48 -15.72 17.16
N ALA A 181 -2.37 -14.97 17.14
CA ALA A 181 -1.86 -14.32 18.37
C ALA A 181 -2.80 -13.25 18.95
N GLU A 182 -3.66 -12.61 18.14
CA GLU A 182 -4.60 -11.56 18.59
C GLU A 182 -5.92 -12.16 19.16
N ARG A 183 -6.17 -13.46 18.91
CA ARG A 183 -7.43 -14.17 19.23
C ARG A 183 -7.41 -14.95 20.54
N LEU A 184 -6.22 -15.23 21.08
CA LEU A 184 -6.02 -16.22 22.16
C LEU A 184 -6.59 -15.83 23.54
N LEU A 185 -6.98 -14.57 23.76
CA LEU A 185 -7.42 -14.05 25.07
C LEU A 185 -8.77 -13.32 25.00
N ARG A 186 -9.72 -13.84 24.21
CA ARG A 186 -11.03 -13.20 24.00
C ARG A 186 -12.18 -14.04 24.59
N SER A 187 -13.27 -13.36 24.97
CA SER A 187 -14.46 -13.97 25.59
C SER A 187 -15.22 -14.89 24.63
N ASP A 188 -16.10 -15.74 25.16
CA ASP A 188 -16.95 -16.59 24.32
C ASP A 188 -17.91 -15.77 23.44
N GLU A 189 -18.43 -14.64 23.95
CA GLU A 189 -19.24 -13.69 23.17
C GLU A 189 -18.48 -13.18 21.93
N PHE A 190 -17.19 -12.84 22.10
CA PHE A 190 -16.35 -12.41 20.98
C PHE A 190 -16.23 -13.51 19.92
N ARG A 191 -16.05 -14.77 20.34
CA ARG A 191 -15.88 -15.90 19.43
C ARG A 191 -17.15 -16.13 18.61
N THR A 192 -18.32 -16.07 19.25
CA THR A 192 -19.60 -16.19 18.55
C THR A 192 -19.78 -15.07 17.52
N GLU A 193 -19.53 -13.81 17.91
CA GLU A 193 -19.62 -12.69 16.97
C GLU A 193 -18.57 -12.79 15.86
N GLU A 194 -17.34 -13.22 16.15
CA GLU A 194 -16.29 -13.41 15.14
C GLU A 194 -16.70 -14.47 14.11
N GLU A 195 -17.27 -15.59 14.54
CA GLU A 195 -17.79 -16.65 13.65
C GLU A 195 -18.91 -16.12 12.75
N GLU A 196 -19.83 -15.32 13.30
CA GLU A 196 -20.88 -14.66 12.51
C GLU A 196 -20.30 -13.68 11.48
N ILE A 197 -19.32 -12.87 11.86
CA ILE A 197 -18.66 -11.93 10.94
C ILE A 197 -17.88 -12.68 9.86
N LYS A 198 -17.22 -13.80 10.23
CA LYS A 198 -16.53 -14.67 9.28
C LYS A 198 -17.51 -15.26 8.26
N ALA A 199 -18.66 -15.75 8.70
CA ALA A 199 -19.69 -16.28 7.80
C ALA A 199 -20.20 -15.19 6.83
N LYS A 200 -20.42 -13.96 7.30
CA LYS A 200 -20.82 -12.83 6.45
C LYS A 200 -19.72 -12.43 5.46
N TYR A 201 -18.45 -12.49 5.88
CA TYR A 201 -17.30 -12.23 5.01
C TYR A 201 -17.19 -13.28 3.89
N GLU A 202 -17.31 -14.56 4.22
CA GLU A 202 -17.29 -15.63 3.23
C GLU A 202 -18.47 -15.55 2.26
N GLU A 203 -19.66 -15.17 2.74
CA GLU A 203 -20.81 -14.93 1.88
C GLU A 203 -20.57 -13.75 0.93
N PHE A 204 -20.05 -12.62 1.43
CA PHE A 204 -19.62 -11.49 0.61
C PHE A 204 -18.62 -11.92 -0.47
N LYS A 205 -17.58 -12.63 -0.07
CA LYS A 205 -16.54 -13.14 -0.97
C LYS A 205 -17.12 -14.04 -2.06
N ARG A 206 -17.95 -15.02 -1.66
CA ARG A 206 -18.62 -15.95 -2.57
C ARG A 206 -19.50 -15.24 -3.59
N LYS A 207 -20.23 -14.19 -3.20
CA LYS A 207 -21.04 -13.40 -4.14
C LYS A 207 -20.18 -12.69 -5.18
N VAL A 208 -19.09 -12.05 -4.75
CA VAL A 208 -18.16 -11.35 -5.65
C VAL A 208 -17.49 -12.33 -6.61
N GLU A 209 -16.99 -13.44 -6.09
CA GLU A 209 -16.34 -14.49 -6.90
C GLU A 209 -17.32 -15.15 -7.88
N LYS A 210 -18.58 -15.35 -7.49
CA LYS A 210 -19.61 -15.86 -8.41
C LYS A 210 -19.81 -14.93 -9.61
N VAL A 211 -19.94 -13.62 -9.38
CA VAL A 211 -20.08 -12.62 -10.46
C VAL A 211 -18.79 -12.51 -11.27
N GLY A 212 -17.64 -12.62 -10.61
CA GLY A 212 -16.32 -12.64 -11.25
C GLY A 212 -15.96 -13.95 -11.96
N GLY A 213 -16.75 -15.02 -11.82
CA GLY A 213 -16.56 -16.24 -12.59
C GLY A 213 -17.02 -16.12 -14.04
N GLU A 214 -17.86 -15.14 -14.35
CA GLU A 214 -18.35 -14.87 -15.69
C GLU A 214 -17.39 -13.91 -16.42
N ASP A 215 -16.79 -14.37 -17.51
CA ASP A 215 -15.78 -13.60 -18.25
C ASP A 215 -16.28 -12.24 -18.75
N GLU A 216 -17.56 -12.14 -19.08
CA GLU A 216 -18.20 -10.90 -19.54
C GLU A 216 -18.17 -9.81 -18.45
N ASN A 217 -18.38 -10.18 -17.18
CA ASN A 217 -18.42 -9.24 -16.06
C ASN A 217 -17.04 -8.66 -15.71
N ASN A 218 -15.97 -9.37 -16.07
CA ASN A 218 -14.59 -8.97 -15.86
C ASN A 218 -14.03 -8.12 -17.02
N ARG A 219 -14.79 -7.96 -18.10
CA ARG A 219 -14.30 -7.28 -19.30
C ARG A 219 -14.03 -5.80 -19.00
N VAL A 220 -12.81 -5.38 -19.32
CA VAL A 220 -12.44 -3.95 -19.35
C VAL A 220 -13.16 -3.29 -20.53
N VAL A 221 -13.84 -2.17 -20.28
CA VAL A 221 -14.66 -1.45 -21.26
C VAL A 221 -13.93 -0.14 -21.66
N PRO A 222 -13.25 -0.08 -22.82
CA PRO A 222 -12.43 1.09 -23.17
C PRO A 222 -13.27 2.34 -23.45
N ASP A 223 -14.39 2.19 -24.17
CA ASP A 223 -15.26 3.31 -24.53
C ASP A 223 -16.50 3.31 -23.64
N ARG A 224 -16.51 4.22 -22.66
CA ARG A 224 -17.60 4.38 -21.69
C ARG A 224 -17.69 5.82 -21.21
N HIS A 225 -18.90 6.24 -20.84
CA HIS A 225 -19.10 7.53 -20.18
C HIS A 225 -18.50 7.54 -18.77
N PRO A 226 -17.98 8.69 -18.31
CA PRO A 226 -17.51 8.81 -16.94
C PRO A 226 -18.69 8.57 -15.99
N HIS A 227 -18.46 7.76 -14.96
CA HIS A 227 -19.48 7.40 -13.99
C HIS A 227 -18.95 7.59 -12.58
N VAL A 228 -19.66 8.37 -11.78
CA VAL A 228 -19.34 8.61 -10.37
C VAL A 228 -20.51 8.13 -9.52
N GLU A 229 -20.25 7.19 -8.62
CA GLU A 229 -21.23 6.70 -7.67
C GLU A 229 -20.74 7.02 -6.25
N ILE A 230 -21.58 7.68 -5.46
CA ILE A 230 -21.25 8.05 -4.07
C ILE A 230 -22.17 7.29 -3.12
N GLN A 231 -21.57 6.49 -2.25
CA GLN A 231 -22.26 5.82 -1.16
C GLN A 231 -21.99 6.60 0.12
N LYS A 232 -23.04 7.22 0.68
CA LYS A 232 -22.97 7.97 1.94
C LYS A 232 -23.81 7.31 3.02
N SER A 233 -23.39 7.46 4.27
CA SER A 233 -24.24 7.20 5.42
C SER A 233 -24.49 8.51 6.17
N PHE A 234 -25.66 9.12 5.98
CA PHE A 234 -26.14 10.20 6.84
C PHE A 234 -27.05 9.60 7.91
N ASN A 235 -26.68 9.73 9.19
CA ASN A 235 -27.63 9.54 10.27
C ASN A 235 -27.52 10.75 11.21
N SER A 236 -28.52 11.62 11.20
CA SER A 236 -28.53 12.90 11.94
C SER A 236 -28.88 12.75 13.42
N ASN A 237 -29.28 11.57 13.88
CA ASN A 237 -29.86 11.35 15.21
C ASN A 237 -28.97 10.52 16.16
N CYS A 238 -27.68 10.35 15.87
CA CYS A 238 -26.80 9.46 16.61
C CYS A 238 -25.65 10.23 17.29
N TRP A 239 -25.98 11.22 18.12
CA TRP A 239 -25.00 11.79 19.05
C TRP A 239 -24.88 10.95 20.33
N ASP A 240 -25.80 10.01 20.59
CA ASP A 240 -25.87 9.24 21.84
C ASP A 240 -25.60 7.71 21.74
N THR A 241 -25.49 7.11 20.54
CA THR A 241 -25.42 5.63 20.43
C THR A 241 -24.13 5.05 19.81
N GLY A 242 -23.09 5.85 19.62
CA GLY A 242 -21.76 5.33 19.24
C GLY A 242 -21.69 4.66 17.85
N GLN A 243 -22.74 4.75 17.02
CA GLN A 243 -22.72 4.23 15.64
C GLN A 243 -21.75 5.02 14.76
N MET A 244 -21.10 4.28 13.86
CA MET A 244 -20.14 4.85 12.92
C MET A 244 -20.83 5.71 11.87
N ILE A 245 -20.35 6.93 11.75
CA ILE A 245 -20.48 7.70 10.52
C ILE A 245 -19.41 7.14 9.57
N VAL A 246 -19.73 6.96 8.30
CA VAL A 246 -18.73 6.79 7.24
C VAL A 246 -19.19 7.77 6.18
N ARG A 247 -18.43 8.85 5.97
CA ARG A 247 -18.93 10.00 5.21
C ARG A 247 -19.20 9.67 3.75
N SER A 248 -18.25 9.01 3.10
CA SER A 248 -18.44 8.61 1.71
C SER A 248 -17.43 7.57 1.24
N LEU A 249 -17.93 6.52 0.61
CA LEU A 249 -17.19 5.75 -0.36
C LEU A 249 -17.59 6.24 -1.75
N THR A 250 -16.64 6.71 -2.53
CA THR A 250 -16.92 7.20 -3.90
C THR A 250 -16.22 6.32 -4.91
N LYS A 251 -16.99 5.70 -5.80
CA LYS A 251 -16.43 5.07 -7.00
C LYS A 251 -16.36 6.12 -8.11
N VAL A 252 -15.19 6.25 -8.73
CA VAL A 252 -14.99 7.07 -9.92
C VAL A 252 -14.53 6.14 -11.03
N SER A 253 -15.32 6.02 -12.09
CA SER A 253 -14.89 5.39 -13.33
C SER A 253 -14.58 6.47 -14.36
N LYS A 254 -13.30 6.57 -14.74
CA LYS A 254 -12.80 7.55 -15.71
C LYS A 254 -13.04 7.07 -17.15
N ILE A 255 -12.99 7.99 -18.10
CA ILE A 255 -12.91 7.66 -19.53
C ILE A 255 -11.54 7.02 -19.77
N ALA A 256 -11.51 5.78 -20.27
CA ALA A 256 -10.27 5.19 -20.76
C ALA A 256 -9.97 5.81 -22.13
N ILE A 257 -9.08 6.81 -22.15
CA ILE A 257 -8.62 7.41 -23.41
C ILE A 257 -7.78 6.34 -24.10
N SER A 258 -8.34 5.71 -25.15
CA SER A 258 -7.70 4.66 -25.95
C SER A 258 -6.57 5.17 -26.85
N ASN A 259 -5.95 6.30 -26.50
CA ASN A 259 -4.88 6.92 -27.26
C ASN A 259 -3.63 7.04 -26.38
N PRO A 260 -2.54 6.29 -26.66
CA PRO A 260 -1.32 6.28 -25.83
C PRO A 260 -0.54 7.61 -25.85
N CYS A 261 -1.05 8.65 -26.52
CA CYS A 261 -0.35 9.94 -26.68
C CYS A 261 -0.83 11.07 -25.76
N LEU A 262 -1.82 10.86 -24.89
CA LEU A 262 -2.52 11.99 -24.23
C LEU A 262 -2.68 11.86 -22.70
N ALA A 263 -1.68 11.29 -22.03
CA ALA A 263 -1.63 11.22 -20.57
C ALA A 263 -0.37 11.91 -19.99
N ILE A 264 -0.23 13.22 -20.22
CA ILE A 264 0.51 14.13 -19.33
C ILE A 264 -0.23 15.46 -19.31
N LEU A 265 -0.97 15.71 -18.24
CA LEU A 265 -1.19 17.01 -17.59
C LEU A 265 -1.78 16.76 -16.20
#